data_AF-A0A838PTF7-F1
#
_entry.id   AF-A0A838PTF7-F1
#
_cell.length_a   1.000
_cell.length_b   1.000
_cell.length_c   1.000
_cell.angle_alpha   90.00
_cell.angle_beta   90.00
_cell.angle_gamma   90.00
#
_symmetry.space_group_name_H-M   'P 1'
#
loop_
_entity.id
_entity.type
_entity.pdbx_description
1 polymer ?
#
loop_
_entity_poly.entity_id
_entity_poly.type
_entity_poly.pdbx_seq_one_letter_code
_entity_poly.pdbx_strand_id
1 'polypeptide(L)'
;MRKTVRLFSEIGPEERLGQAIAALPPSARRALTAVADREDLPLVAGTWASGDSGCLVANVVRDLTLHDRGAAADEDLTLDLRILQLLPELSSRDLNRLIVAWDEAADQEGRRSDAALRRLLRGGLARAGERSGAGPHLLMEPGAQVAVDSAR
;
A
#
# COMPACT_ATOMS: atom_id res chain seq x y z
N MET A 1 -31.51 -18.98 -7.47
CA MET A 1 -30.41 -18.20 -6.86
C MET A 1 -29.87 -17.13 -7.83
N ARG A 2 -30.57 -15.99 -8.01
CA ARG A 2 -30.18 -14.93 -8.98
C ARG A 2 -30.22 -13.49 -8.42
N LYS A 3 -30.26 -13.30 -7.09
CA LYS A 3 -30.38 -11.97 -6.47
C LYS A 3 -29.08 -11.42 -5.89
N THR A 4 -28.12 -12.26 -5.51
CA THR A 4 -26.90 -11.82 -4.83
C THR A 4 -25.84 -11.23 -5.75
N VAL A 5 -25.82 -11.63 -7.04
CA VAL A 5 -24.80 -11.21 -8.01
C VAL A 5 -25.02 -9.77 -8.51
N ARG A 6 -26.26 -9.26 -8.49
CA ARG A 6 -26.58 -7.92 -9.02
C ARG A 6 -26.23 -6.77 -8.07
N LEU A 7 -26.17 -7.01 -6.75
CA LEU A 7 -25.83 -5.96 -5.77
C LEU A 7 -24.35 -5.57 -5.79
N PHE A 8 -23.46 -6.45 -6.26
CA PHE A 8 -22.04 -6.13 -6.44
C PHE A 8 -21.73 -5.44 -7.78
N SER A 9 -22.74 -5.21 -8.64
CA SER A 9 -22.58 -4.57 -9.94
C SER A 9 -22.72 -3.05 -9.91
N GLU A 10 -23.14 -2.45 -8.79
CA GLU A 10 -23.29 -1.00 -8.64
C GLU A 10 -22.02 -0.32 -8.11
N ILE A 11 -21.23 -1.03 -7.27
CA ILE A 11 -19.98 -0.50 -6.72
C ILE A 11 -18.85 -0.81 -7.70
N GLY A 12 -18.32 0.25 -8.33
CA GLY A 12 -17.19 0.16 -9.25
C GLY A 12 -15.92 -0.36 -8.57
N PRO A 13 -14.97 -0.90 -9.36
CA PRO A 13 -13.75 -1.54 -8.86
C PRO A 13 -12.89 -0.62 -7.99
N GLU A 14 -12.72 0.65 -8.39
CA GLU A 14 -11.96 1.62 -7.59
C GLU A 14 -12.61 1.90 -6.22
N GLU A 15 -13.94 1.85 -6.15
CA GLU A 15 -14.66 2.07 -4.90
C GLU A 15 -14.62 0.85 -3.99
N ARG A 16 -14.67 -0.35 -4.56
CA ARG A 16 -14.42 -1.59 -3.81
C ARG A 16 -12.99 -1.65 -3.28
N LEU A 17 -12.01 -1.24 -4.08
CA LEU A 17 -10.62 -1.10 -3.65
C LEU A 17 -10.51 -0.07 -2.52
N GLY A 18 -11.16 1.10 -2.65
CA GLY A 18 -11.21 2.12 -1.60
C GLY A 18 -11.82 1.60 -0.30
N GLN A 19 -12.92 0.84 -0.36
CA GLN A 19 -13.52 0.20 0.81
C GLN A 19 -12.59 -0.84 1.46
N ALA A 20 -11.90 -1.65 0.65
CA ALA A 20 -10.93 -2.61 1.14
C ALA A 20 -9.76 -1.91 1.86
N ILE A 21 -9.23 -0.83 1.27
CA ILE A 21 -8.16 -0.01 1.86
C ILE A 21 -8.62 0.66 3.15
N ALA A 22 -9.82 1.24 3.19
CA ALA A 22 -10.35 1.93 4.37
C ALA A 22 -10.49 1.00 5.59
N ALA A 23 -10.75 -0.29 5.36
CA ALA A 23 -10.85 -1.30 6.41
C ALA A 23 -9.49 -1.73 6.99
N LEU A 24 -8.38 -1.41 6.31
CA LEU A 24 -7.04 -1.79 6.77
C LEU A 24 -6.60 -0.99 8.00
N PRO A 25 -5.71 -1.52 8.84
CA PRO A 25 -5.04 -0.74 9.88
C PRO A 25 -4.28 0.47 9.32
N PRO A 26 -4.09 1.55 10.10
CA PRO A 26 -3.36 2.73 9.64
C PRO A 26 -1.93 2.45 9.16
N SER A 27 -1.23 1.48 9.76
CA SER A 27 0.11 1.05 9.35
C SER A 27 0.11 0.52 7.90
N ALA A 28 -0.85 -0.34 7.57
CA ALA A 28 -1.01 -0.89 6.23
C ALA A 28 -1.40 0.18 5.19
N ARG A 29 -2.30 1.12 5.54
CA ARG A 29 -2.68 2.21 4.63
C ARG A 29 -1.49 3.13 4.32
N ARG A 30 -0.67 3.47 5.32
CA ARG A 30 0.57 4.23 5.11
C ARG A 30 1.55 3.51 4.19
N ALA A 31 1.71 2.19 4.36
CA ALA A 31 2.58 1.40 3.50
C ALA A 31 2.10 1.38 2.04
N LEU A 32 0.78 1.29 1.81
CA LEU A 32 0.19 1.41 0.47
C LEU A 32 0.40 2.80 -0.13
N THR A 33 0.29 3.86 0.67
CA THR A 33 0.61 5.24 0.23
C THR A 33 2.07 5.37 -0.20
N ALA A 34 3.01 4.84 0.59
CA ALA A 34 4.43 4.85 0.24
C ALA A 34 4.69 4.12 -1.09
N VAL A 35 4.12 2.93 -1.29
CA VAL A 35 4.22 2.19 -2.55
C VAL A 35 3.63 2.96 -3.73
N ALA A 36 2.50 3.65 -3.54
CA ALA A 36 1.87 4.46 -4.58
C ALA A 36 2.76 5.61 -5.07
N ASP A 37 3.63 6.13 -4.20
CA ASP A 37 4.51 7.27 -4.48
C ASP A 37 5.89 6.85 -5.02
N ARG A 38 6.26 5.57 -4.90
CA ARG A 38 7.57 5.04 -5.31
C ARG A 38 7.67 4.64 -6.77
N GLU A 39 8.40 5.39 -7.58
CA GLU A 39 8.60 5.07 -9.01
C GLU A 39 9.78 4.11 -9.29
N ASP A 40 10.58 3.77 -8.26
CA ASP A 40 11.77 2.93 -8.38
C ASP A 40 11.48 1.42 -8.40
N LEU A 41 10.25 1.03 -8.03
CA LEU A 41 9.79 -0.36 -8.03
C LEU A 41 8.61 -0.52 -9.00
N PRO A 42 8.73 -1.33 -10.07
CA PRO A 42 7.60 -1.52 -10.97
C PRO A 42 6.41 -2.15 -10.24
N LEU A 43 5.21 -1.68 -10.54
CA LEU A 43 3.95 -2.25 -10.10
C LEU A 43 3.37 -3.07 -11.26
N VAL A 44 3.13 -4.35 -11.01
CA VAL A 44 2.69 -5.33 -12.00
C VAL A 44 1.44 -6.02 -11.48
N ALA A 45 0.43 -6.14 -12.35
CA ALA A 45 -0.74 -6.95 -12.09
C ALA A 45 -0.39 -8.41 -12.38
N GLY A 46 -0.61 -9.30 -11.41
CA GLY A 46 -0.21 -10.69 -11.56
C GLY A 46 -0.38 -11.50 -10.29
N THR A 47 -0.12 -12.80 -10.42
CA THR A 47 -0.24 -13.75 -9.34
C THR A 47 0.77 -13.48 -8.24
N TRP A 48 0.26 -13.33 -7.03
CA TRP A 48 0.98 -13.18 -5.77
C TRP A 48 1.84 -14.40 -5.40
N ALA A 49 1.72 -15.48 -6.18
CA ALA A 49 2.37 -16.77 -5.98
C ALA A 49 3.81 -16.82 -6.51
N SER A 50 4.16 -16.01 -7.52
CA SER A 50 5.54 -15.84 -7.92
C SER A 50 6.12 -14.66 -7.15
N GLY A 51 7.28 -14.84 -6.51
CA GLY A 51 8.06 -13.76 -5.90
C GLY A 51 8.59 -12.74 -6.92
N ASP A 52 7.95 -12.64 -8.09
CA ASP A 52 8.27 -11.69 -9.13
C ASP A 52 8.07 -10.30 -8.58
N SER A 53 9.16 -9.55 -8.62
CA SER A 53 9.29 -8.23 -8.04
C SER A 53 8.34 -7.29 -8.76
N GLY A 54 7.20 -7.00 -8.14
CA GLY A 54 6.31 -5.95 -8.61
C GLY A 54 4.83 -6.10 -8.28
N CYS A 55 4.38 -7.22 -7.69
CA CYS A 55 3.01 -7.27 -7.16
C CYS A 55 2.87 -6.31 -5.95
N LEU A 56 1.64 -5.86 -5.68
CA LEU A 56 1.37 -4.82 -4.67
C LEU A 56 1.97 -5.17 -3.31
N VAL A 57 1.79 -6.41 -2.83
CA VAL A 57 2.34 -6.81 -1.52
C VAL A 57 3.83 -7.07 -1.54
N ALA A 58 4.42 -7.53 -2.65
CA ALA A 58 5.88 -7.58 -2.74
C ALA A 58 6.48 -6.16 -2.57
N ASN A 59 5.86 -5.15 -3.17
CA ASN A 59 6.31 -3.76 -3.02
C ASN A 59 6.09 -3.23 -1.60
N VAL A 60 4.98 -3.60 -0.93
CA VAL A 60 4.76 -3.26 0.48
C VAL A 60 5.80 -3.91 1.40
N VAL A 61 6.03 -5.22 1.25
CA VAL A 61 7.03 -5.96 2.03
C VAL A 61 8.41 -5.36 1.82
N ARG A 62 8.77 -5.06 0.57
CA ARG A 62 10.05 -4.43 0.23
C ARG A 62 10.18 -3.04 0.84
N ASP A 63 9.13 -2.23 0.78
CA ASP A 63 9.13 -0.90 1.38
C ASP A 63 9.32 -0.94 2.90
N LEU A 64 8.57 -1.80 3.58
CA LEU A 64 8.67 -1.99 5.03
C LEU A 64 10.04 -2.53 5.45
N THR A 65 10.59 -3.51 4.74
CA THR A 65 11.91 -4.08 5.04
C THR A 65 13.05 -3.07 4.84
N LEU A 66 12.92 -2.15 3.86
CA LEU A 66 13.92 -1.10 3.63
C LEU A 66 13.92 -0.03 4.73
N HIS A 67 12.75 0.27 5.30
CA HIS A 67 12.59 1.31 6.33
C HIS A 67 12.76 0.77 7.75
N ASP A 68 12.44 -0.50 7.99
CA ASP A 68 12.63 -1.17 9.29
C ASP A 68 13.82 -2.12 9.24
N ARG A 69 15.01 -1.58 9.54
CA ARG A 69 16.28 -2.34 9.60
C ARG A 69 16.31 -3.42 10.69
N GLY A 70 15.32 -3.45 11.59
CA GLY A 70 15.19 -4.47 12.64
C GLY A 70 14.23 -5.60 12.29
N ALA A 71 13.34 -5.39 11.31
CA ALA A 71 12.39 -6.38 10.86
C ALA A 71 12.94 -7.16 9.65
N ALA A 72 13.85 -8.09 9.92
CA ALA A 72 14.18 -9.11 8.93
C ALA A 72 12.95 -10.01 8.75
N ALA A 73 12.13 -9.73 7.72
CA ALA A 73 11.11 -10.67 7.28
C ALA A 73 11.82 -11.93 6.77
N ASP A 74 11.44 -13.08 7.30
CA ASP A 74 11.98 -14.37 6.87
C ASP A 74 11.72 -14.55 5.36
N GLU A 75 12.80 -14.66 4.58
CA GLU A 75 12.72 -14.76 3.12
C GLU A 75 12.16 -16.10 2.66
N ASP A 76 12.15 -17.12 3.52
CA ASP A 76 11.59 -18.45 3.24
C ASP A 76 10.05 -18.47 3.34
N LEU A 77 9.45 -17.41 3.89
CA LEU A 77 8.01 -17.28 3.99
C LEU A 77 7.36 -16.76 2.70
N THR A 78 6.13 -17.21 2.46
CA THR A 78 5.27 -16.65 1.41
C THR A 78 4.98 -15.16 1.69
N LEU A 79 4.74 -14.38 0.63
CA LEU A 79 4.56 -12.93 0.74
C LEU A 79 3.43 -12.51 1.69
N ASP A 80 2.36 -13.30 1.76
CA ASP A 80 1.23 -13.11 2.68
C ASP A 80 1.64 -13.32 4.14
N LEU A 81 2.47 -14.31 4.45
CA LEU A 81 2.98 -14.51 5.80
C LEU A 81 3.98 -13.42 6.18
N ARG A 82 4.82 -12.99 5.24
CA ARG A 82 5.80 -11.91 5.46
C ARG A 82 5.13 -10.58 5.78
N ILE A 83 4.10 -10.19 5.02
CA ILE A 83 3.38 -8.94 5.31
C ILE A 83 2.65 -9.00 6.65
N LEU A 84 2.11 -10.16 7.05
CA LEU A 84 1.47 -10.34 8.36
C LEU A 84 2.48 -10.28 9.51
N GLN A 85 3.73 -10.72 9.30
CA GLN A 85 4.81 -10.52 10.27
C GLN A 85 5.21 -9.04 10.40
N LEU A 86 5.29 -8.32 9.28
CA LEU A 86 5.68 -6.92 9.24
C LEU A 86 4.56 -5.96 9.70
N LEU A 87 3.30 -6.39 9.59
CA LEU A 87 2.12 -5.64 9.99
C LEU A 87 1.24 -6.53 10.89
N PRO A 88 1.60 -6.72 12.17
CA PRO A 88 0.88 -7.64 13.05
C PRO A 88 -0.57 -7.22 13.34
N GLU A 89 -0.93 -5.96 13.10
CA GLU A 89 -2.32 -5.50 13.20
C GLU A 89 -3.16 -5.88 11.97
N LEU A 90 -2.53 -6.27 10.86
CA LEU A 90 -3.21 -6.68 9.65
C LEU A 90 -3.75 -8.10 9.82
N SER A 91 -5.05 -8.27 9.66
CA SER A 91 -5.63 -9.62 9.65
C SER A 91 -5.46 -10.28 8.28
N SER A 92 -5.27 -11.59 8.25
CA SER A 92 -5.28 -12.38 7.00
C SER A 92 -6.58 -12.18 6.20
N ARG A 93 -7.71 -11.95 6.90
CA ARG A 93 -8.99 -11.65 6.27
C ARG A 93 -8.96 -10.34 5.50
N ASP A 94 -8.39 -9.29 6.07
CA ASP A 94 -8.35 -7.97 5.45
C ASP A 94 -7.28 -7.92 4.34
N LEU A 95 -6.17 -8.63 4.52
CA LEU A 95 -5.21 -8.87 3.46
C LEU A 95 -5.86 -9.55 2.24
N ASN A 96 -6.57 -10.66 2.45
CA ASN A 96 -7.26 -11.36 1.35
C ASN A 96 -8.32 -10.49 0.66
N ARG A 97 -9.04 -9.65 1.41
CA ARG A 97 -9.99 -8.68 0.83
C ARG A 97 -9.30 -7.66 -0.05
N LEU A 98 -8.14 -7.14 0.38
CA LEU A 98 -7.33 -6.22 -0.41
C LEU A 98 -6.84 -6.89 -1.70
N ILE A 99 -6.33 -8.13 -1.61
CA ILE A 99 -5.85 -8.92 -2.76
C ILE A 99 -6.94 -9.03 -3.82
N VAL A 100 -8.12 -9.52 -3.41
CA VAL A 100 -9.25 -9.70 -4.33
C VAL A 100 -9.69 -8.37 -4.93
N ALA A 101 -9.83 -7.31 -4.13
CA ALA A 101 -10.26 -6.01 -4.62
C ALA A 101 -9.24 -5.40 -5.60
N TRP A 102 -7.94 -5.59 -5.35
CA TRP A 102 -6.86 -5.16 -6.24
C TRP A 102 -6.88 -5.91 -7.57
N ASP A 103 -6.95 -7.24 -7.53
CA ASP A 103 -6.94 -8.08 -8.73
C ASP A 103 -8.17 -7.80 -9.61
N GLU A 104 -9.36 -7.70 -9.01
CA GLU A 104 -10.59 -7.32 -9.71
C GLU A 104 -10.48 -5.94 -10.38
N ALA A 105 -9.87 -4.97 -9.68
CA ALA A 105 -9.73 -3.63 -10.19
C ALA A 105 -8.67 -3.53 -11.31
N ALA A 106 -7.57 -4.25 -11.18
CA ALA A 106 -6.54 -4.34 -12.21
C ALA A 106 -7.07 -5.04 -13.48
N ASP A 107 -7.85 -6.10 -13.33
CA ASP A 107 -8.47 -6.82 -14.46
C ASP A 107 -9.49 -5.96 -15.20
N GLN A 108 -10.41 -5.30 -14.49
CA GLN A 108 -11.46 -4.48 -15.10
C GLN A 108 -10.93 -3.25 -15.83
N GLU A 109 -9.84 -2.65 -15.35
CA GLU A 109 -9.24 -1.52 -16.05
C GLU A 109 -8.45 -1.95 -17.31
N GLY A 110 -8.17 -3.25 -17.50
CA GLY A 110 -7.33 -3.75 -18.60
C GLY A 110 -5.90 -3.19 -18.57
N ARG A 111 -5.54 -2.54 -17.46
CA ARG A 111 -4.41 -1.63 -17.31
C ARG A 111 -3.21 -2.39 -16.75
N ARG A 112 -2.44 -3.01 -17.65
CA ARG A 112 -1.24 -3.81 -17.31
C ARG A 112 0.05 -3.02 -17.16
N SER A 113 0.02 -1.69 -17.32
CA SER A 113 1.22 -0.86 -17.17
C SER A 113 1.36 -0.32 -15.75
N ASP A 114 2.60 -0.17 -15.30
CA ASP A 114 2.94 0.39 -13.99
C ASP A 114 2.22 1.72 -13.71
N ALA A 115 2.35 2.70 -14.62
CA ALA A 115 1.72 4.01 -14.48
C ALA A 115 0.18 3.94 -14.38
N ALA A 116 -0.42 2.89 -14.94
CA ALA A 116 -1.86 2.69 -14.89
C ALA A 116 -2.29 2.06 -13.55
N LEU A 117 -1.56 1.06 -13.08
CA LEU A 117 -1.75 0.45 -11.76
C LEU A 117 -1.51 1.44 -10.63
N ARG A 118 -0.54 2.35 -10.77
CA ARG A 118 -0.33 3.44 -9.81
C ARG A 118 -1.50 4.39 -9.74
N ARG A 119 -2.04 4.80 -10.89
CA ARG A 119 -3.24 5.65 -10.93
C ARG A 119 -4.41 4.97 -10.25
N LEU A 120 -4.59 3.66 -10.48
CA LEU A 120 -5.60 2.86 -9.81
C LEU A 120 -5.40 2.83 -8.28
N LEU A 121 -4.18 2.54 -7.81
CA LEU A 121 -3.86 2.52 -6.39
C LEU A 121 -4.11 3.88 -5.72
N ARG A 122 -3.65 4.97 -6.35
CA ARG A 122 -3.90 6.35 -5.88
C ARG A 122 -5.39 6.67 -5.84
N GLY A 123 -6.17 6.22 -6.83
CA GLY A 123 -7.62 6.38 -6.87
C GLY A 123 -8.35 5.62 -5.77
N GLY A 124 -7.88 4.40 -5.43
CA GLY A 124 -8.36 3.63 -4.29
C GLY A 124 -8.03 4.30 -2.95
N LEU A 125 -6.78 4.74 -2.77
CA LEU A 125 -6.32 5.48 -1.58
C LEU A 125 -7.15 6.77 -1.36
N ALA A 126 -7.37 7.56 -2.42
CA ALA A 126 -8.17 8.77 -2.34
C ALA A 126 -9.61 8.50 -1.87
N ARG A 127 -10.23 7.40 -2.33
CA ARG A 127 -11.56 6.98 -1.87
C ARG A 127 -11.59 6.48 -0.42
N ALA A 128 -10.46 5.94 0.06
CA ALA A 128 -10.28 5.60 1.46
C ALA A 128 -10.02 6.82 2.36
N GLY A 129 -9.91 8.03 1.79
CA GLY A 129 -9.59 9.26 2.50
C GLY A 129 -8.09 9.50 2.71
N GLU A 130 -7.23 8.67 2.11
CA GLU A 130 -5.78 8.82 2.16
C GLU A 130 -5.32 9.81 1.07
N ARG A 131 -4.35 10.67 1.41
CA ARG A 131 -3.74 11.60 0.44
C ARG A 131 -2.36 11.06 0.06
N SER A 132 -2.17 10.67 -1.20
CA SER A 132 -0.84 10.39 -1.76
C SER A 132 0.03 11.64 -1.68
N GLY A 133 1.22 11.50 -1.11
CA GLY A 133 2.07 12.61 -0.72
C GLY A 133 2.99 13.05 -1.84
N ALA A 134 2.49 13.84 -2.79
CA ALA A 134 3.36 14.75 -3.52
C ALA A 134 3.63 15.99 -2.64
N GLY A 135 4.51 15.83 -1.65
CA GLY A 135 5.03 16.90 -0.79
C GLY A 135 6.49 16.60 -0.44
N PRO A 136 7.41 17.57 -0.58
CA PRO A 136 8.84 17.30 -0.59
C PRO A 136 9.30 16.78 0.77
N HIS A 137 10.32 15.92 0.71
CA HIS A 137 11.40 15.84 1.69
C HIS A 137 11.36 17.02 2.69
N LEU A 138 10.87 16.80 3.90
CA LEU A 138 11.26 17.65 5.03
C LEU A 138 12.71 17.30 5.34
N LEU A 139 13.59 17.90 4.53
CA LEU A 139 14.94 18.21 4.89
C LEU A 139 14.90 19.00 6.21
N MET A 140 15.64 18.51 7.20
CA MET A 140 16.43 19.28 8.16
C MET A 140 16.03 20.75 8.38
N GLU A 141 15.64 21.10 9.59
CA GLU A 141 15.98 22.41 10.14
C GLU A 141 17.30 22.25 10.94
N PRO A 142 18.43 22.79 10.47
CA PRO A 142 19.63 22.93 11.28
C PRO A 142 19.57 24.26 12.05
N GLY A 143 19.68 24.18 13.38
CA GLY A 143 20.18 25.29 14.18
C GLY A 143 19.15 26.29 14.71
N ALA A 144 18.78 26.12 15.97
CA ALA A 144 18.44 27.25 16.85
C ALA A 144 19.48 27.30 17.98
N GLN A 145 20.62 27.93 17.68
CA GLN A 145 21.55 28.46 18.66
C GLN A 145 20.79 29.52 19.47
N VAL A 146 20.51 29.26 20.76
CA VAL A 146 20.21 30.34 21.70
C VAL A 146 21.38 30.43 22.66
N ALA A 147 22.36 31.23 22.25
CA ALA A 147 23.25 31.89 23.18
C ALA A 147 22.45 33.02 23.84
N VAL A 148 22.19 32.92 25.14
CA VAL A 148 22.03 34.11 25.98
C VAL A 148 23.02 33.98 27.11
N ASP A 149 24.15 34.61 26.85
CA ASP A 149 25.06 35.14 27.85
C ASP A 149 24.28 36.03 28.82
N SER A 150 24.36 35.76 30.12
CA SER A 150 24.15 36.75 31.17
C SER A 150 24.72 36.21 32.47
N ALA A 151 26.04 36.34 32.58
CA ALA A 151 26.69 36.51 33.86
C ALA A 151 26.29 37.88 34.44
N ARG A 152 25.61 37.87 35.59
CA ARG A 152 25.90 38.73 36.75
C ARG A 152 25.14 38.30 37.98
#